data_AF-A0A948EFG1-F1
#
_entry.id   AF-A0A948EFG1-F1
#
_cell.length_a   1.000
_cell.length_b   1.000
_cell.length_c   1.000
_cell.angle_alpha   90.00
_cell.angle_beta   90.00
_cell.angle_gamma   90.00
#
_symmetry.space_group_name_H-M   'P 1'
#
loop_
_entity.id
_entity.type
_entity.pdbx_description
1 polymer ?
#
loop_
_entity_poly.entity_id
_entity_poly.type
_entity_poly.pdbx_seq_one_letter_code
_entity_poly.pdbx_strand_id
1 'polypeptide(L)' 'QQKIGRNSPCPCGSGKKFKKCCGK' A
#
# COMPACT_ATOMS: atom_id res chain seq x y z
N GLN A 1 1.56 15.33 -2.20
CA GLN A 1 1.07 13.92 -2.25
C GLN A 1 1.76 13.15 -1.13
N GLN A 2 1.03 12.70 -0.12
CA GLN A 2 1.60 11.79 0.89
C GLN A 2 1.97 10.49 0.16
N LYS A 3 3.25 10.29 -0.14
CA LYS A 3 3.73 9.07 -0.77
C LYS A 3 3.56 7.96 0.27
N ILE A 4 2.48 7.20 0.16
CA ILE A 4 2.27 6.00 0.97
C ILE A 4 3.52 5.13 0.82
N GLY A 5 4.16 4.85 1.95
CA GLY A 5 5.36 4.03 1.98
C GLY A 5 5.04 2.66 1.38
N ARG A 6 5.93 2.15 0.52
CA ARG A 6 5.79 0.82 -0.12
C ARG A 6 5.54 -0.32 0.88
N ASN A 7 6.03 -0.18 2.11
CA ASN A 7 5.84 -1.17 3.17
C ASN A 7 4.57 -0.95 4.03
N SER A 8 3.91 0.19 3.93
CA SER A 8 2.68 0.48 4.67
C SER A 8 1.52 -0.43 4.22
N PRO A 9 0.51 -0.66 5.08
CA PRO A 9 -0.71 -1.35 4.67
C PRO A 9 -1.40 -0.64 3.49
N CYS A 10 -2.01 -1.41 2.61
CA CYS A 10 -2.73 -0.87 1.46
C CYS A 10 -4.00 -0.13 1.92
N PRO A 11 -4.26 1.11 1.46
CA PRO A 11 -5.48 1.84 1.78
C PRO A 11 -6.74 1.20 1.16
N CYS A 12 -6.56 0.23 0.25
CA CYS A 12 -7.64 -0.53 -0.36
C CYS A 12 -8.32 -1.56 0.56
N GLY A 13 -7.87 -1.70 1.81
CA GLY A 13 -8.46 -2.64 2.77
C GLY A 13 -8.14 -4.12 2.52
N SER A 14 -7.27 -4.45 1.55
CA SER A 14 -6.93 -5.84 1.22
C SER A 14 -6.07 -6.57 2.25
N GLY A 15 -5.62 -5.89 3.31
CA GLY A 15 -4.67 -6.39 4.30
C GLY A 15 -3.23 -6.57 3.77
N LYS A 16 -2.99 -6.39 2.47
CA LYS A 16 -1.65 -6.51 1.85
C LYS A 16 -0.85 -5.22 2.04
N LYS A 17 0.48 -5.32 2.05
CA LYS A 17 1.38 -4.15 1.95
C LYS A 17 1.16 -3.44 0.61
N PHE A 18 1.29 -2.11 0.59
CA PHE A 18 1.07 -1.27 -0.58
C PHE A 18 1.87 -1.78 -1.80
N LYS A 19 3.17 -2.09 -1.63
CA LYS A 19 4.03 -2.64 -2.70
C LYS A 19 3.62 -4.00 -3.27
N LYS A 20 2.74 -4.73 -2.60
CA LYS A 20 2.23 -6.05 -3.04
C LYS A 20 0.76 -5.97 -3.48
N CYS A 21 0.18 -4.77 -3.55
CA CYS A 21 -1.22 -4.54 -3.88
C CYS A 21 -1.37 -3.38 -4.88
N CYS A 22 -1.81 -2.20 -4.45
CA CYS A 22 -2.01 -1.05 -5.34
C CYS A 22 -0.73 -0.29 -5.72
N GLY A 23 0.36 -0.49 -4.99
CA GLY A 23 1.70 0.05 -5.29
C GLY A 23 2.64 -0.96 -5.93
N LYS A 24 2.06 -2.02 -6.51
CA LYS A 24 2.76 -3.00 -7.34
C LYS A 24 3.26 -2.29 -8.60
#